data_AF-A0A953TI46-F1
#
_entry.id   AF-A0A953TI46-F1
#
_cell.length_a   1.000
_cell.length_b   1.000
_cell.length_c   1.000
_cell.angle_alpha   90.00
_cell.angle_beta   90.00
_cell.angle_gamma   90.00
#
_symmetry.space_group_name_H-M   'P 1'
#
loop_
_entity.id
_entity.type
_entity.pdbx_description
1 polymer ?
#
loop_
_entity_poly.entity_id
_entity_poly.type
_entity_poly.pdbx_seq_one_letter_code
_entity_poly.pdbx_strand_id
1 'polypeptide(L)'
;MNIFSYFRHPFPSTEGFSAYRMPSVAVHGPLLLAFTFTGFFLCWPHPALRLLLIVWIVAGLYFGRDIAIYCHYAPILTLIVWAVCLVLLAKAQAIARFGAAHVVASAVLSAAVLAMLFFVAWKRTKVDED
;
A
#
# COMPACT_ATOMS: atom_id res chain seq x y z
N MET A 1 15.14 -14.66 -9.89
CA MET A 1 14.04 -15.14 -9.00
C MET A 1 12.70 -15.09 -9.74
N ASN A 2 11.69 -15.90 -9.41
CA ASN A 2 10.36 -15.80 -10.04
C ASN A 2 9.55 -14.63 -9.42
N ILE A 3 8.76 -13.89 -10.20
CA ILE A 3 7.94 -12.75 -9.73
C ILE A 3 7.03 -13.12 -8.54
N PHE A 4 6.59 -14.37 -8.45
CA PHE A 4 5.79 -14.86 -7.32
C PHE A 4 6.54 -14.91 -5.99
N SER A 5 7.89 -14.91 -5.98
CA SER A 5 8.65 -14.87 -4.73
C SER A 5 8.43 -13.58 -3.95
N TYR A 6 8.19 -12.46 -4.66
CA TYR A 6 7.87 -11.17 -4.05
C TYR A 6 6.62 -11.26 -3.16
N PHE A 7 5.65 -12.07 -3.56
CA PHE A 7 4.36 -12.23 -2.87
C PHE A 7 4.36 -13.32 -1.79
N ARG A 8 5.52 -13.90 -1.45
CA ARG A 8 5.59 -15.00 -0.47
C ARG A 8 5.54 -14.52 0.99
N HIS A 9 6.06 -13.32 1.25
CA HIS A 9 6.20 -12.77 2.60
C HIS A 9 5.53 -11.38 2.68
N PRO A 10 4.20 -11.31 2.94
CA PRO A 10 3.47 -10.03 2.96
C PRO A 10 3.82 -9.15 4.16
N PHE A 11 4.40 -9.74 5.21
CA PHE A 11 4.86 -9.05 6.40
C PHE A 11 6.39 -8.95 6.39
N PRO A 12 6.97 -7.88 6.96
CA PRO A 12 8.42 -7.82 7.18
C PRO A 12 8.89 -9.00 8.06
N SER A 13 10.18 -9.38 8.01
CA SER A 13 10.69 -10.48 8.83
C SER A 13 10.77 -10.09 10.31
N THR A 14 10.52 -11.04 11.21
CA THR A 14 10.50 -10.88 12.68
C THR A 14 11.83 -10.43 13.28
N GLU A 15 12.95 -10.63 12.58
CA GLU A 15 14.27 -10.08 12.96
C GLU A 15 14.31 -8.53 12.91
N GLY A 16 13.38 -7.92 12.17
CA GLY A 16 13.10 -6.48 12.16
C GLY A 16 12.00 -6.03 13.14
N PHE A 17 11.45 -6.92 13.98
CA PHE A 17 10.40 -6.65 14.98
C PHE A 17 10.92 -6.77 16.41
N SER A 18 12.11 -6.22 16.68
CA SER A 18 12.47 -5.89 18.06
C SER A 18 11.68 -4.67 18.52
N ALA A 19 11.27 -4.63 19.80
CA ALA A 19 10.67 -3.43 20.41
C ALA A 19 11.58 -2.17 20.32
N TYR A 20 12.86 -2.34 20.01
CA TYR A 20 13.81 -1.25 19.77
C TYR A 20 14.04 -0.94 18.27
N ARG A 21 13.42 -1.70 17.35
CA ARG A 21 13.46 -1.52 15.88
C ARG A 21 12.03 -1.35 15.34
N MET A 22 11.32 -0.38 15.92
CA MET A 22 9.88 -0.12 15.73
C MET A 22 9.40 0.63 14.47
N PRO A 23 10.15 0.94 13.39
CA PRO A 23 9.50 1.53 12.22
C PRO A 23 8.56 0.53 11.52
N SER A 24 8.77 -0.78 11.66
CA SER A 24 8.04 -1.79 10.89
C SER A 24 6.53 -1.76 11.11
N VAL A 25 6.05 -1.90 12.35
CA VAL A 25 4.60 -1.83 12.66
C VAL A 25 4.06 -0.41 12.52
N ALA A 26 4.84 0.58 12.95
CA ALA A 26 4.46 1.98 12.93
C ALA A 26 4.32 2.56 11.50
N VAL A 27 4.79 1.84 10.48
CA VAL A 27 4.67 2.21 9.06
C VAL A 27 3.75 1.25 8.32
N HIS A 28 3.92 -0.06 8.52
CA HIS A 28 3.14 -1.08 7.81
C HIS A 28 1.64 -1.00 8.12
N GLY A 29 1.29 -0.92 9.40
CA GLY A 29 -0.11 -0.85 9.84
C GLY A 29 -0.84 0.39 9.29
N PRO A 30 -0.30 1.61 9.49
CA PRO A 30 -0.91 2.82 8.96
C PRO A 30 -1.03 2.83 7.43
N LEU A 31 -0.04 2.31 6.69
CA LEU A 31 -0.12 2.23 5.23
C LEU A 31 -1.17 1.20 4.77
N LEU A 32 -1.23 0.03 5.41
CA LEU A 32 -2.28 -0.95 5.12
C LEU A 32 -3.66 -0.34 5.31
N LEU A 33 -3.86 0.37 6.42
CA LEU A 33 -5.12 1.05 6.72
C LEU A 33 -5.40 2.16 5.70
N ALA A 34 -4.42 3.00 5.37
CA ALA A 34 -4.57 4.09 4.41
C ALA A 34 -4.95 3.60 3.00
N PHE A 35 -4.29 2.55 2.51
CA PHE A 35 -4.62 1.93 1.21
C PHE A 35 -6.01 1.29 1.23
N THR A 36 -6.32 0.51 2.28
CA THR A 36 -7.64 -0.14 2.41
C THR A 36 -8.75 0.91 2.50
N PHE A 37 -8.55 1.96 3.28
CA PHE A 37 -9.47 3.08 3.43
C PHE A 37 -9.72 3.79 2.10
N THR A 38 -8.66 4.13 1.37
CA THR A 38 -8.75 4.79 0.07
C THR A 38 -9.46 3.89 -0.94
N GLY A 39 -9.04 2.62 -1.05
CA GLY A 39 -9.67 1.64 -1.93
C GLY A 39 -11.15 1.41 -1.60
N PHE A 40 -11.52 1.40 -0.32
CA PHE A 40 -12.91 1.27 0.10
C PHE A 40 -13.75 2.44 -0.44
N PHE A 41 -13.31 3.68 -0.23
CA PHE A 41 -14.07 4.83 -0.71
C PHE A 41 -14.12 4.96 -2.23
N LEU A 42 -13.08 4.50 -2.94
CA LEU A 42 -13.07 4.54 -4.40
C LEU A 42 -13.90 3.43 -5.04
N CYS A 43 -13.85 2.21 -4.50
CA CYS A 43 -14.41 1.02 -5.14
C CYS A 43 -15.77 0.58 -4.57
N TRP A 44 -16.01 0.76 -3.27
CA TRP A 44 -17.22 0.24 -2.62
C TRP A 44 -18.55 0.80 -3.15
N PRO A 45 -18.64 2.10 -3.51
CA PRO A 45 -19.86 2.67 -4.09
C PRO A 45 -20.32 1.99 -5.38
N HIS A 46 -19.39 1.37 -6.13
CA HIS A 46 -19.64 0.79 -7.45
C HIS A 46 -19.61 -0.73 -7.40
N PRO A 47 -20.74 -1.45 -7.55
CA PRO A 47 -20.78 -2.91 -7.45
C PRO A 47 -19.74 -3.63 -8.33
N ALA A 48 -19.52 -3.14 -9.55
CA ALA A 48 -18.55 -3.71 -10.50
C ALA A 48 -17.08 -3.55 -10.06
N LEU A 49 -16.76 -2.54 -9.23
CA LEU A 49 -15.39 -2.27 -8.78
C LEU A 49 -15.08 -2.86 -7.41
N ARG A 50 -16.05 -3.40 -6.68
CA ARG A 50 -15.85 -3.92 -5.31
C ARG A 50 -14.75 -4.98 -5.24
N LEU A 51 -14.64 -5.84 -6.26
CA LEU A 51 -13.58 -6.84 -6.34
C LEU A 51 -12.19 -6.19 -6.40
N LEU A 52 -12.05 -5.00 -6.98
CA LEU A 52 -10.78 -4.27 -7.04
C LEU A 52 -10.31 -3.78 -5.67
N LEU A 53 -11.15 -3.80 -4.63
CA LEU A 53 -10.72 -3.52 -3.26
C LEU A 53 -9.56 -4.45 -2.82
N ILE A 54 -9.56 -5.70 -3.29
CA ILE A 54 -8.48 -6.65 -2.98
C ILE A 54 -7.11 -6.12 -3.46
N VAL A 55 -7.08 -5.42 -4.59
CA VAL A 55 -5.86 -4.83 -5.15
C VAL A 55 -5.29 -3.79 -4.20
N TRP A 56 -6.15 -2.95 -3.62
CA TRP A 56 -5.74 -1.93 -2.65
C TRP A 56 -5.24 -2.54 -1.35
N ILE A 57 -5.90 -3.58 -0.84
CA ILE A 57 -5.47 -4.30 0.37
C ILE A 57 -4.09 -4.94 0.13
N VAL A 58 -3.94 -5.67 -0.98
CA VAL A 58 -2.69 -6.30 -1.38
C VAL A 58 -1.60 -5.24 -1.57
N ALA A 59 -1.91 -4.11 -2.21
CA ALA A 59 -0.97 -3.00 -2.36
C ALA A 59 -0.52 -2.45 -1.02
N GLY A 60 -1.45 -2.23 -0.08
CA GLY A 60 -1.14 -1.78 1.28
C GLY A 60 -0.22 -2.74 2.01
N LEU A 61 -0.43 -4.05 1.87
CA LEU A 61 0.44 -5.07 2.48
C LEU A 61 1.87 -5.02 1.92
N TYR A 62 2.01 -5.05 0.59
CA TYR A 62 3.33 -5.18 -0.05
C TYR A 62 4.10 -3.87 -0.13
N PHE A 63 3.45 -2.76 -0.49
CA PHE A 63 4.10 -1.44 -0.45
C PHE A 63 4.36 -1.01 0.99
N GLY A 64 3.45 -1.31 1.92
CA GLY A 64 3.68 -1.08 3.35
C GLY A 64 4.93 -1.81 3.85
N ARG A 65 5.13 -3.07 3.42
CA ARG A 65 6.31 -3.87 3.79
C ARG A 65 7.58 -3.24 3.23
N ASP A 66 7.57 -2.89 1.95
CA ASP A 66 8.74 -2.34 1.28
C ASP A 66 9.11 -0.97 1.87
N ILE A 67 8.13 -0.11 2.15
CA ILE A 67 8.35 1.21 2.78
C ILE A 67 8.83 1.05 4.23
N ALA A 68 8.28 0.08 4.98
CA ALA A 68 8.75 -0.21 6.34
C ALA A 68 10.24 -0.57 6.38
N ILE A 69 10.73 -1.35 5.39
CA ILE A 69 12.16 -1.66 5.25
C ILE A 69 12.96 -0.38 5.00
N TYR A 70 12.51 0.49 4.09
CA TYR A 70 13.19 1.77 3.82
C TYR A 70 13.23 2.71 5.04
N CYS A 71 12.16 2.72 5.84
CA CYS A 71 12.08 3.54 7.05
C CYS A 71 13.09 3.11 8.13
N HIS A 72 13.60 1.87 8.08
CA HIS A 72 14.70 1.44 8.95
C HIS A 72 16.01 2.18 8.63
N TYR A 73 16.27 2.47 7.36
CA TYR A 73 17.46 3.17 6.91
C TYR A 73 17.30 4.69 6.90
N ALA A 74 16.06 5.19 6.83
CA ALA A 74 15.75 6.62 6.84
C ALA A 74 14.54 6.92 7.75
N PRO A 75 14.75 7.15 9.06
CA PRO A 75 13.66 7.34 10.03
C PRO A 75 12.70 8.49 9.70
N ILE A 76 13.16 9.54 9.00
CA ILE A 76 12.32 10.66 8.55
C ILE A 76 11.16 10.22 7.64
N LEU A 77 11.33 9.12 6.89
CA LEU A 77 10.27 8.54 6.07
C LEU A 77 9.10 8.08 6.92
N THR A 78 9.33 7.64 8.17
CA THR A 78 8.26 7.29 9.10
C THR A 78 7.34 8.48 9.36
N LEU A 79 7.91 9.67 9.59
CA LEU A 79 7.12 10.89 9.81
C LEU A 79 6.34 11.29 8.55
N ILE A 80 6.95 11.15 7.37
CA ILE A 80 6.27 11.41 6.09
C ILE A 80 5.09 10.44 5.90
N VAL A 81 5.27 9.15 6.19
CA VAL A 81 4.20 8.16 6.11
C VAL A 81 3.02 8.56 7.00
N TRP A 82 3.29 8.91 8.26
CA TRP A 82 2.25 9.37 9.18
C TRP A 82 1.56 10.64 8.71
N ALA A 83 2.32 11.62 8.19
CA ALA A 83 1.74 12.84 7.61
C ALA A 83 0.80 12.52 6.44
N VAL A 84 1.20 11.62 5.54
CA VAL A 84 0.36 11.17 4.42
C VAL A 84 -0.92 10.47 4.94
N CYS A 85 -0.80 9.57 5.92
CA CYS A 85 -1.95 8.92 6.54
C CYS A 85 -2.92 9.93 7.16
N LEU A 86 -2.42 10.93 7.89
CA LEU A 86 -3.26 11.98 8.50
C LEU A 86 -3.94 12.84 7.44
N VAL A 87 -3.27 13.18 6.35
CA VAL A 87 -3.86 13.91 5.22
C VAL A 87 -5.00 13.09 4.59
N LEU A 88 -4.81 11.79 4.39
CA LEU A 88 -5.85 10.92 3.84
C LEU A 88 -7.09 10.89 4.75
N LEU A 89 -6.90 10.78 6.06
CA LEU A 89 -7.99 10.85 7.03
C LEU A 89 -8.68 12.21 7.03
N ALA A 90 -7.91 13.31 6.99
CA ALA A 90 -8.47 14.66 6.91
C ALA A 90 -9.26 14.92 5.61
N LYS A 91 -8.91 14.22 4.52
CA LYS A 91 -9.58 14.31 3.22
C LYS A 91 -10.59 13.19 2.98
N ALA A 92 -10.92 12.38 3.99
CA ALA A 92 -11.83 11.25 3.91
C ALA A 92 -13.13 11.56 3.15
N GLN A 93 -13.81 12.63 3.53
CA GLN A 93 -15.08 13.03 2.91
C GLN A 93 -14.92 13.42 1.43
N ALA A 94 -13.81 14.07 1.08
CA ALA A 94 -13.51 14.43 -0.30
C ALA A 94 -13.23 13.18 -1.14
N ILE A 95 -12.46 12.23 -0.60
CA ILE A 95 -12.18 10.93 -1.25
C ILE A 95 -13.48 10.15 -1.46
N ALA A 96 -14.34 10.08 -0.45
CA ALA A 96 -15.65 9.40 -0.53
C ALA A 96 -16.54 10.00 -1.63
N ARG A 97 -16.65 11.34 -1.68
CA ARG A 97 -17.42 12.05 -2.72
C ARG A 97 -16.83 11.82 -4.10
N PHE A 98 -15.50 11.88 -4.22
CA PHE A 98 -14.81 11.62 -5.48
C PHE A 98 -15.08 10.21 -5.99
N GLY A 99 -14.89 9.20 -5.13
CA GLY A 99 -15.10 7.79 -5.45
C GLY A 99 -16.54 7.52 -5.87
N ALA A 100 -17.53 8.06 -5.16
CA ALA A 100 -18.94 7.91 -5.52
C ALA A 100 -19.29 8.54 -6.87
N ALA A 101 -18.69 9.68 -7.22
CA ALA A 101 -19.00 10.41 -8.46
C ALA A 101 -18.24 9.89 -9.69
N HIS A 102 -17.06 9.25 -9.54
CA HIS A 102 -16.15 8.99 -10.66
C HIS A 102 -15.76 7.50 -10.78
N VAL A 103 -16.68 6.68 -11.30
CA VAL A 103 -16.43 5.23 -11.51
C VAL A 103 -15.20 4.95 -12.38
N VAL A 104 -15.03 5.69 -13.49
CA VAL A 104 -13.90 5.48 -14.42
C VAL A 104 -12.58 5.83 -13.75
N ALA A 105 -12.53 6.93 -12.99
CA ALA A 105 -11.32 7.32 -12.28
C ALA A 105 -10.94 6.29 -11.20
N SER A 106 -11.92 5.78 -10.44
CA SER A 106 -11.68 4.71 -9.47
C SER A 106 -11.14 3.42 -10.11
N ALA A 107 -11.65 3.06 -11.30
CA ALA A 107 -11.17 1.90 -12.05
C ALA A 107 -9.72 2.12 -12.56
N VAL A 108 -9.44 3.28 -13.14
CA VAL A 108 -8.09 3.63 -13.63
C VAL A 108 -7.07 3.68 -12.50
N LEU A 109 -7.42 4.27 -11.35
CA LEU A 109 -6.53 4.28 -10.18
C LEU A 109 -6.26 2.87 -9.66
N SER A 110 -7.27 2.02 -9.62
CA SER A 110 -7.11 0.62 -9.21
C SER A 110 -6.21 -0.16 -10.18
N ALA A 111 -6.38 0.06 -11.50
CA ALA A 111 -5.52 -0.53 -12.52
C ALA A 111 -4.06 -0.03 -12.41
N ALA A 112 -3.87 1.26 -12.13
CA ALA A 112 -2.54 1.84 -11.92
C ALA A 112 -1.85 1.26 -10.67
N VAL A 113 -2.57 1.06 -9.57
CA VAL A 113 -2.05 0.40 -8.36
C VAL A 113 -1.67 -1.05 -8.65
N LEU A 114 -2.51 -1.78 -9.40
CA LEU A 114 -2.20 -3.16 -9.81
C LEU A 114 -0.94 -3.20 -10.68
N ALA A 115 -0.84 -2.32 -11.67
CA ALA A 115 0.33 -2.23 -12.54
C ALA A 115 1.60 -1.90 -11.73
N MET A 116 1.50 -1.00 -10.75
CA MET A 116 2.61 -0.67 -9.86
C MET A 116 3.04 -1.88 -9.02
N LEU A 117 2.10 -2.69 -8.51
CA LEU A 117 2.44 -3.91 -7.76
C LEU A 117 3.26 -4.88 -8.61
N PHE A 118 2.82 -5.14 -9.84
CA PHE A 118 3.56 -6.00 -10.77
C PHE A 118 4.90 -5.40 -11.19
N PHE A 119 4.96 -4.09 -11.41
CA PHE A 119 6.19 -3.39 -11.75
C PHE A 119 7.23 -3.50 -10.62
N VAL A 120 6.83 -3.26 -9.37
CA VAL A 120 7.72 -3.39 -8.21
C VAL A 120 8.16 -4.85 -8.03
N ALA A 121 7.24 -5.80 -8.13
CA ALA A 121 7.56 -7.23 -8.05
C ALA A 121 8.59 -7.63 -9.12
N TRP A 122 8.39 -7.20 -10.37
CA TRP A 122 9.33 -7.44 -11.46
C TRP A 122 10.69 -6.78 -11.21
N LYS A 123 10.73 -5.53 -10.77
CA LYS A 123 11.98 -4.84 -10.46
C LYS A 123 12.78 -5.56 -9.37
N ARG A 124 12.11 -6.07 -8.32
CA ARG A 124 12.77 -6.86 -7.28
C ARG A 124 13.42 -8.14 -7.85
N THR A 125 12.75 -8.83 -8.77
CA THR A 125 13.35 -10.03 -9.40
C THR A 125 14.63 -9.75 -10.18
N LYS A 126 14.79 -8.54 -10.71
CA LYS A 126 15.99 -8.14 -11.46
C LYS A 126 17.14 -7.71 -10.57
N VAL A 127 16.85 -7.06 -9.45
CA VAL A 127 17.88 -6.67 -8.46
C VAL A 127 18.53 -7.90 -7.82
N ASP A 128 17.79 -9.00 -7.64
CA ASP A 128 18.33 -10.25 -7.09
C ASP A 128 19.11 -11.11 -8.12
N GLU A 129 19.19 -10.67 -9.39
CA GLU A 129 19.97 -11.35 -10.45
C GLU A 129 21.36 -10.73 -10.68
N ASP A 130 21.61 -9.53 -10.15
CA ASP A 130 22.89 -8.79 -10.23
C ASP A 130 23.72 -8.95 -8.94
#